data_AF-A0A7J0ACP2-F1
#
_entry.id   AF-A0A7J0ACP2-F1
#
_cell.length_a   1.000
_cell.length_b   1.000
_cell.length_c   1.000
_cell.angle_alpha   90.00
_cell.angle_beta   90.00
_cell.angle_gamma   90.00
#
_symmetry.space_group_name_H-M   'P 1'
#
loop_
_entity.id
_entity.type
_entity.pdbx_description
1 polymer ?
#
loop_
_entity_poly.entity_id
_entity_poly.type
_entity_poly.pdbx_seq_one_letter_code
_entity_poly.pdbx_strand_id
1 'polypeptide(L)'
;MESSKITFDQLPHVVGGLSEKLDRVLDLLEKAGIASHSKQSKPSRRLVYAKEACQIIGKSLSTLYRAVKAPNDPIPSYKRGKLLYFYEKELLCPHILLVYKDIAPRSVY
;
A
#
# COMPACT_ATOMS: atom_id res chain seq x y z
N MET A 1 45.20 5.96 -16.42
CA MET A 1 44.27 4.87 -16.05
C MET A 1 44.79 3.62 -16.74
N GLU A 2 45.57 2.80 -16.02
CA GLU A 2 46.13 1.55 -16.56
C GLU A 2 45.01 0.54 -16.82
N SER A 3 44.76 0.24 -18.09
CA SER A 3 43.95 -0.89 -18.50
C SER A 3 44.80 -2.15 -18.40
N SER A 4 44.90 -2.71 -17.19
CA SER A 4 45.59 -3.97 -16.94
C SER A 4 45.00 -5.05 -17.85
N LYS A 5 45.81 -5.59 -18.76
CA LYS A 5 45.40 -6.67 -19.67
C LYS A 5 45.07 -7.91 -18.83
N ILE A 6 43.79 -8.12 -18.56
CA ILE A 6 43.30 -9.31 -17.84
C ILE A 6 43.56 -10.52 -18.74
N THR A 7 44.46 -11.39 -18.31
CA THR A 7 44.74 -12.67 -18.97
C THR A 7 43.80 -13.75 -18.42
N PHE A 8 43.62 -14.84 -19.18
CA PHE A 8 42.66 -15.89 -18.85
C PHE A 8 42.91 -16.54 -17.48
N ASP A 9 44.18 -16.66 -17.05
CA ASP A 9 44.55 -17.17 -15.72
C ASP A 9 44.12 -16.27 -14.57
N GLN A 10 43.92 -14.97 -14.81
CA GLN A 10 43.50 -14.02 -13.77
C GLN A 10 41.97 -13.86 -13.69
N LEU A 11 41.21 -14.49 -14.60
CA LEU A 11 39.75 -14.45 -14.61
C LEU A 11 39.12 -14.95 -13.30
N PRO A 12 39.52 -16.11 -12.72
CA PRO A 12 38.89 -16.60 -11.49
C PRO A 12 39.06 -15.60 -10.33
N HIS A 13 40.22 -14.93 -10.29
CA HIS A 13 40.55 -13.95 -9.26
C HIS A 13 39.76 -12.65 -9.43
N VAL A 14 39.66 -12.15 -10.68
CA VAL A 14 38.88 -10.95 -11.00
C VAL A 14 37.39 -11.20 -10.77
N VAL A 15 36.87 -12.36 -11.17
CA VAL A 15 35.46 -12.75 -10.98
C VAL A 15 35.14 -12.89 -9.49
N GLY A 16 36.03 -13.49 -8.69
CA GLY A 16 35.88 -13.55 -7.23
C GLY A 16 35.82 -12.15 -6.60
N GLY A 17 36.72 -11.25 -7.01
CA GLY A 17 36.72 -9.86 -6.53
C GLY A 17 35.50 -9.05 -6.98
N LEU A 18 34.91 -9.37 -8.14
CA LEU A 18 33.65 -8.77 -8.58
C LEU A 18 32.47 -9.28 -7.74
N SER A 19 32.44 -10.58 -7.43
CA SER A 19 31.42 -11.17 -6.54
C SER A 19 31.44 -10.50 -5.17
N GLU A 20 32.61 -10.36 -4.54
CA GLU A 20 32.72 -9.68 -3.24
C GLU A 20 32.28 -8.22 -3.28
N LYS A 21 32.60 -7.50 -4.38
CA LYS A 21 32.15 -6.11 -4.54
C LYS A 21 30.63 -6.04 -4.69
N LEU A 22 30.01 -6.98 -5.40
CA LEU A 22 28.56 -7.07 -5.51
C LEU A 22 27.92 -7.36 -4.15
N ASP A 23 28.46 -8.30 -3.38
CA ASP A 23 27.96 -8.61 -2.03
C ASP A 23 28.04 -7.39 -1.10
N ARG A 24 29.14 -6.63 -1.15
CA ARG A 24 29.28 -5.38 -0.38
C ARG A 24 28.27 -4.32 -0.81
N VAL A 25 28.00 -4.19 -2.11
CA VAL A 25 26.98 -3.26 -2.63
C VAL A 25 25.58 -3.69 -2.16
N LEU A 26 25.28 -4.99 -2.18
CA LEU A 26 24.02 -5.54 -1.68
C LEU A 26 23.84 -5.27 -0.18
N ASP A 27 24.87 -5.53 0.63
CA ASP A 27 24.87 -5.27 2.08
C ASP A 27 24.72 -3.77 2.40
N LEU A 28 25.38 -2.89 1.64
CA LEU A 28 25.20 -1.44 1.78
C LEU A 28 23.79 -0.98 1.36
N LEU A 29 23.20 -1.57 0.32
CA LEU A 29 21.83 -1.27 -0.09
C LEU A 29 20.80 -1.75 0.94
N GLU A 30 21.05 -2.89 1.59
CA GLU A 30 20.23 -3.42 2.67
C GLU A 30 20.31 -2.52 3.91
N LYS A 31 21.52 -2.15 4.33
CA LYS A 31 21.76 -1.22 5.45
C LYS A 31 21.25 0.19 5.20
N ALA A 32 21.33 0.68 3.97
CA ALA A 32 20.78 1.97 3.56
C ALA A 32 19.25 1.98 3.47
N GLY A 33 18.58 0.85 3.72
CA GLY A 33 17.12 0.74 3.66
C GLY A 33 16.55 0.88 2.24
N ILE A 34 17.40 0.75 1.21
CA ILE A 34 17.01 0.78 -0.20
C ILE A 34 16.58 -0.63 -0.64
N ALA A 35 17.26 -1.66 -0.14
CA ALA A 35 16.89 -3.08 -0.29
C ALA A 35 16.14 -3.63 0.93
N SER A 36 16.04 -2.86 2.02
CA SER A 36 14.85 -2.98 2.85
C SER A 36 13.73 -2.62 1.91
N HIS A 37 13.05 -3.65 1.40
CA HIS A 37 11.65 -3.55 1.14
C HIS A 37 11.09 -2.72 2.30
N SER A 38 10.88 -1.42 2.02
CA SER A 38 9.53 -0.97 2.07
C SER A 38 8.76 -2.13 1.45
N LYS A 39 8.24 -2.94 2.34
CA LYS A 39 6.91 -3.39 2.19
C LYS A 39 6.11 -2.07 2.00
N GLN A 40 6.18 -1.47 0.81
CA GLN A 40 5.07 -1.64 -0.12
C GLN A 40 4.72 -3.15 -0.08
N SER A 41 4.14 -3.60 1.05
CA SER A 41 2.80 -4.11 1.08
C SER A 41 2.19 -3.48 -0.14
N LYS A 42 2.18 -4.22 -1.27
CA LYS A 42 1.16 -4.06 -2.30
C LYS A 42 -0.04 -3.71 -1.48
N PRO A 43 -0.44 -2.43 -1.39
CA PRO A 43 -1.16 -1.91 -0.25
C PRO A 43 -2.28 -2.89 -0.07
N SER A 44 -2.19 -3.74 0.96
CA SER A 44 -3.01 -4.95 1.04
C SER A 44 -4.38 -4.45 0.71
N ARG A 45 -4.88 -4.76 -0.48
CA ARG A 45 -6.08 -4.12 -1.01
C ARG A 45 -7.18 -4.92 -0.36
N ARG A 46 -7.20 -4.84 0.97
CA ARG A 46 -8.05 -5.61 1.84
C ARG A 46 -9.43 -5.14 1.48
N LEU A 47 -10.11 -6.05 0.81
CA LEU A 47 -11.48 -5.89 0.43
C LEU A 47 -12.28 -6.06 1.71
N VAL A 48 -13.03 -5.04 2.07
CA VAL A 48 -13.92 -5.06 3.22
C VAL A 48 -15.35 -4.94 2.72
N TYR A 49 -16.25 -5.70 3.33
CA TYR A 49 -17.67 -5.67 3.00
C TYR A 49 -18.42 -4.63 3.84
N ALA A 50 -19.67 -4.35 3.50
CA ALA A 50 -20.45 -3.28 4.14
C ALA A 50 -20.45 -3.30 5.68
N LYS A 51 -20.53 -4.48 6.31
CA LYS A 51 -20.49 -4.61 7.79
C LYS A 51 -19.14 -4.19 8.38
N GLU A 52 -18.05 -4.62 7.75
CA GLU A 52 -16.69 -4.29 8.20
C GLU A 52 -16.35 -2.83 7.90
N ALA A 53 -16.78 -2.32 6.74
CA ALA A 53 -16.71 -0.90 6.42
C ALA A 53 -17.44 -0.03 7.46
N CYS A 54 -18.60 -0.46 7.96
CA CYS A 54 -19.32 0.22 9.04
C CYS A 54 -18.50 0.29 10.33
N GLN A 55 -17.77 -0.78 10.67
CA GLN A 55 -16.91 -0.81 11.87
C GLN A 55 -15.70 0.13 11.71
N ILE A 56 -15.11 0.19 10.52
CA ILE A 56 -13.96 1.05 10.22
C ILE A 56 -14.35 2.54 10.30
N ILE A 57 -15.47 2.91 9.67
CA ILE A 57 -15.94 4.31 9.64
C ILE A 57 -16.66 4.69 10.95
N GLY A 58 -17.18 3.70 11.68
CA GLY A 58 -17.95 3.90 12.91
C GLY A 58 -19.38 4.39 12.66
N LYS A 59 -20.01 3.96 11.56
CA LYS A 59 -21.36 4.38 11.14
C LYS A 59 -22.30 3.21 10.89
N SER A 60 -23.61 3.46 10.89
CA SER A 60 -24.62 2.46 10.55
C SER A 60 -24.59 2.10 9.06
N LEU A 61 -25.08 0.90 8.70
CA LEU A 61 -25.21 0.46 7.31
C LEU A 61 -26.02 1.44 6.45
N SER A 62 -27.12 1.98 6.99
CA SER A 62 -27.96 2.96 6.29
C SER A 62 -27.17 4.23 5.93
N THR A 63 -26.36 4.72 6.88
CA THR A 63 -25.51 5.90 6.67
C THR A 63 -24.41 5.61 5.65
N LEU A 64 -23.80 4.42 5.70
CA LEU A 64 -22.80 3.99 4.72
C LEU A 64 -23.39 3.99 3.30
N TYR A 65 -24.58 3.42 3.10
CA TYR A 65 -25.22 3.41 1.77
C TYR A 65 -25.61 4.80 1.27
N ARG A 66 -26.00 5.72 2.17
CA ARG A 66 -26.25 7.12 1.83
C ARG A 66 -24.96 7.84 1.45
N ALA A 67 -23.89 7.59 2.19
CA ALA A 67 -22.57 8.17 1.96
C ALA A 67 -21.92 7.72 0.64
N VAL A 68 -22.16 6.47 0.21
CA VAL A 68 -21.75 5.99 -1.11
C VAL A 68 -22.43 6.75 -2.26
N LYS A 69 -23.63 7.29 -2.04
CA LYS A 69 -24.40 8.05 -3.03
C LYS A 69 -24.34 9.56 -2.81
N ALA A 70 -23.44 10.04 -1.96
CA ALA A 70 -23.35 11.47 -1.65
C ALA A 70 -22.91 12.25 -2.90
N PRO A 71 -23.51 13.43 -3.17
CA PRO A 71 -23.23 14.21 -4.39
C PRO A 71 -21.87 14.92 -4.37
N ASN A 72 -21.36 15.30 -3.19
CA ASN A 72 -20.16 16.14 -3.09
C ASN A 72 -18.89 15.34 -2.83
N ASP A 73 -18.94 14.21 -2.12
CA ASP A 73 -17.73 13.42 -1.77
C ASP A 73 -18.08 11.95 -1.48
N PRO A 74 -18.58 11.16 -2.46
CA PRO A 74 -19.05 9.82 -2.19
C PRO A 74 -17.95 8.90 -1.66
N ILE A 75 -18.30 8.01 -0.73
CA ILE A 75 -17.38 6.96 -0.29
C ILE A 75 -17.05 6.05 -1.49
N PRO A 76 -15.77 5.86 -1.85
CA PRO A 76 -15.32 4.96 -2.89
C PRO A 76 -15.84 3.55 -2.64
N SER A 77 -16.58 3.02 -3.60
CA SER A 77 -17.19 1.70 -3.47
C SER A 77 -17.16 0.97 -4.80
N TYR A 78 -17.07 -0.34 -4.72
CA TYR A 78 -16.92 -1.20 -5.88
C TYR A 78 -17.97 -2.31 -5.84
N LYS A 79 -18.57 -2.57 -7.01
CA LYS A 79 -19.66 -3.53 -7.15
C LYS A 79 -19.21 -4.76 -7.94
N ARG A 80 -19.47 -5.95 -7.39
CA ARG A 80 -19.35 -7.24 -8.10
C ARG A 80 -20.65 -8.01 -7.90
N GLY A 81 -21.43 -8.11 -8.97
CA GLY A 81 -22.77 -8.72 -8.91
C GLY A 81 -23.69 -7.96 -7.96
N LYS A 82 -24.23 -8.64 -6.95
CA LYS A 82 -25.10 -8.06 -5.91
C LYS A 82 -24.32 -7.53 -4.69
N LEU A 83 -23.00 -7.73 -4.63
CA LEU A 83 -22.18 -7.36 -3.48
C LEU A 83 -21.45 -6.03 -3.72
N LEU A 84 -21.41 -5.23 -2.65
CA LEU A 84 -20.65 -3.99 -2.55
C LEU A 84 -19.45 -4.23 -1.62
N TYR A 85 -18.27 -3.83 -2.08
CA TYR A 85 -17.03 -3.93 -1.31
C TYR A 85 -16.23 -2.63 -1.42
N PHE A 86 -15.31 -2.47 -0.49
CA PHE A 86 -14.53 -1.27 -0.28
C PHE A 86 -13.07 -1.65 -0.07
N TYR A 87 -12.14 -0.75 -0.40
CA TYR A 87 -10.76 -0.92 0.00
C TYR A 87 -10.53 -0.27 1.36
N GLU A 88 -9.98 -1.04 2.30
CA GLU A 88 -9.68 -0.55 3.66
C GLU A 88 -8.88 0.76 3.66
N LYS A 89 -7.87 0.88 2.79
CA LYS A 89 -7.06 2.10 2.66
C LYS A 89 -7.85 3.34 2.23
N GLU A 90 -8.87 3.16 1.39
CA GLU A 90 -9.70 4.27 0.93
C GLU A 90 -10.66 4.72 2.04
N LEU A 91 -11.18 3.77 2.83
CA LEU A 91 -12.02 4.09 3.99
C LEU A 91 -11.25 4.79 5.12
N LEU A 92 -9.98 4.41 5.31
CA LEU A 92 -9.08 5.01 6.30
C LEU A 92 -8.41 6.30 5.80
N CYS A 93 -8.70 6.74 4.56
CA CYS A 93 -8.16 7.97 4.02
C CYS A 93 -8.57 9.15 4.92
N PRO A 94 -7.64 10.05 5.31
CA PRO A 94 -7.93 11.17 6.20
C PRO A 94 -9.12 12.01 5.74
N HIS A 95 -9.25 12.25 4.43
CA HIS A 95 -10.38 12.97 3.86
C HIS A 95 -11.73 12.28 4.15
N ILE A 96 -11.81 10.97 3.96
CA ILE A 96 -13.03 10.20 4.21
C ILE A 96 -13.35 10.15 5.70
N LEU A 97 -12.34 9.98 6.54
CA LEU A 97 -12.54 10.02 7.99
C LEU A 97 -13.02 11.40 8.43
N LEU A 98 -12.47 12.50 7.91
CA LEU A 98 -12.94 13.85 8.26
C LEU A 98 -14.39 14.09 7.84
N VAL A 99 -14.76 13.68 6.63
CA VAL A 99 -16.13 13.91 6.11
C VAL A 99 -17.14 12.98 6.80
N TYR A 100 -16.77 11.73 7.07
CA TYR A 100 -17.75 10.71 7.46
C TYR A 100 -17.64 10.22 8.90
N LYS A 101 -16.58 10.51 9.64
CA LYS A 101 -16.46 10.12 11.06
C LYS A 101 -17.23 11.10 11.97
N ASP A 102 -17.24 12.40 11.64
CA ASP A 102 -17.86 13.45 12.47
C ASP A 102 -19.33 13.76 12.18
N ILE A 103 -19.93 13.17 11.14
CA ILE A 103 -21.39 13.30 10.93
C ILE A 103 -22.09 12.37 11.91
N ALA A 104 -22.34 12.84 13.13
CA ALA A 104 -23.30 12.24 14.04
C ALA A 104 -24.61 11.94 13.27
N PRO A 105 -25.30 10.82 13.54
CA PRO A 105 -26.59 10.59 12.92
C PRO A 105 -27.47 11.79 13.30
N ARG A 106 -27.78 12.65 12.32
CA ARG A 106 -28.88 13.61 12.45
C ARG A 106 -30.11 12.73 12.60
N SER A 107 -30.46 12.48 13.86
CA SER A 107 -31.72 11.91 14.28
C SER A 107 -32.80 12.76 13.61
N VAL A 108 -33.47 12.15 12.64
CA VAL A 108 -34.68 12.71 12.05
C VAL A 108 -35.78 12.38 13.05
N TYR A 109 -36.26 13.42 13.73
CA TYR A 109 -37.55 13.42 14.43
C TYR A 109 -38.68 13.34 13.40
#